data_AF-A0A561BYQ7-F1
#
_entry.id   AF-A0A561BYQ7-F1
#
_cell.length_a   1.000
_cell.length_b   1.000
_cell.length_c   1.000
_cell.angle_alpha   90.00
_cell.angle_beta   90.00
_cell.angle_gamma   90.00
#
_symmetry.space_group_name_H-M   'P 1'
#
loop_
_entity.id
_entity.type
_entity.pdbx_description
1 polymer ?
#
loop_
_entity_poly.entity_id
_entity_poly.type
_entity_poly.pdbx_seq_one_letter_code
_entity_poly.pdbx_strand_id
1 'polypeptide(L)'
;MAPNSRDIVQQRGAASARRVADKLSITDVREYQALCDAYSVAYEFPAPLIVRIADDMLADLRADVGASRADRIVALGRDGHSLALAMAGLDQSFFRRHISNVVLSRALVENAVQDLEHHQGLDFPQIHGYRRVAPRVDPADSVGGLRALSDYLQAHQVPVGRPGSRVTVFDTSFKGTVQELLAAVYPETAFTGRYAFLGESPHDPHPGSKVGYELHLAASETRQGRPFYVLPAENSKTFAH
;
A
#
# COMPACT_ATOMS: atom_id res chain seq x y z
N MET A 1 28.33 -26.97 17.72
CA MET A 1 27.49 -27.18 16.52
C MET A 1 26.73 -25.89 16.25
N ALA A 2 26.79 -25.36 15.03
CA ALA A 2 25.95 -24.21 14.66
C ALA A 2 24.47 -24.64 14.72
N PRO A 3 23.56 -23.82 15.26
CA PRO A 3 22.14 -24.16 15.29
C PRO A 3 21.61 -24.36 13.88
N ASN A 4 20.73 -25.36 13.69
CA ASN A 4 20.12 -25.62 12.40
C ASN A 4 19.21 -24.43 12.02
N SER A 5 19.06 -24.14 10.73
CA SER A 5 18.22 -23.04 10.21
C SER A 5 16.82 -23.05 10.83
N ARG A 6 16.25 -24.24 11.03
CA ARG A 6 14.94 -24.42 11.68
C ARG A 6 14.91 -23.95 13.13
N ASP A 7 15.96 -24.20 13.90
CA ASP A 7 16.05 -23.80 15.31
C ASP A 7 16.15 -22.28 15.43
N ILE A 8 16.90 -21.64 14.51
CA ILE A 8 17.02 -20.18 14.45
C ILE A 8 15.66 -19.53 14.15
N VAL A 9 14.92 -20.09 13.20
CA VAL A 9 13.58 -19.61 12.83
C VAL A 9 12.61 -19.77 14.00
N GLN A 10 12.61 -20.91 14.67
CA GLN A 10 11.78 -21.16 15.85
C GLN A 10 12.11 -20.20 17.00
N GLN A 11 13.39 -19.95 17.28
CA GLN A 11 13.80 -19.00 18.32
C GLN A 11 13.36 -17.56 17.99
N ARG A 12 13.55 -17.12 16.74
CA ARG A 12 13.09 -15.80 16.28
C ARG A 12 11.57 -15.68 16.31
N GLY A 13 10.88 -16.76 15.97
CA GLY A 13 9.42 -16.85 16.01
C GLY A 13 8.88 -16.73 17.42
N ALA A 14 9.42 -17.52 18.36
CA ALA A 14 9.04 -17.44 19.77
C ALA A 14 9.30 -16.05 20.37
N ALA A 15 10.45 -15.43 20.06
CA ALA A 15 10.75 -14.08 20.51
C ALA A 15 9.77 -13.02 19.94
N SER A 16 9.36 -13.17 18.68
CA SER A 16 8.42 -12.26 18.04
C SER A 16 6.98 -12.46 18.53
N ALA A 17 6.56 -13.72 18.66
CA ALA A 17 5.26 -14.11 19.23
C ALA A 17 5.11 -13.58 20.66
N ARG A 18 6.15 -13.66 21.49
CA ARG A 18 6.14 -13.11 22.85
C ARG A 18 5.88 -11.61 22.88
N ARG A 19 6.61 -10.84 22.06
CA ARG A 19 6.40 -9.38 21.97
C ARG A 19 4.97 -9.01 21.55
N VAL A 20 4.34 -9.82 20.69
CA VAL A 20 2.95 -9.60 20.27
C VAL A 20 1.98 -10.01 21.38
N ALA A 21 2.20 -11.16 22.02
CA ALA A 21 1.39 -11.65 23.12
C ALA A 21 1.36 -10.63 24.29
N ASP A 22 2.52 -10.11 24.66
CA ASP A 22 2.64 -9.08 25.72
C ASP A 22 1.83 -7.82 25.39
N LYS A 23 1.90 -7.36 24.13
CA LYS A 23 1.15 -6.17 23.67
C LYS A 23 -0.36 -6.39 23.67
N LEU A 24 -0.80 -7.61 23.39
CA LEU A 24 -2.22 -7.98 23.32
C LEU A 24 -2.74 -8.54 24.65
N SER A 25 -1.91 -8.58 25.69
CA SER A 25 -2.23 -9.21 26.99
C SER A 25 -2.69 -10.67 26.85
N ILE A 26 -2.13 -11.40 25.89
CA ILE A 26 -2.39 -12.83 25.67
C ILE A 26 -1.60 -13.63 26.71
N THR A 27 -2.33 -14.27 27.62
CA THR A 27 -1.74 -15.11 28.69
C THR A 27 -2.01 -16.60 28.51
N ASP A 28 -2.94 -16.96 27.61
CA ASP A 28 -3.25 -18.36 27.32
C ASP A 28 -2.14 -19.03 26.49
N VAL A 29 -1.76 -20.24 26.90
CA VAL A 29 -0.64 -20.97 26.27
C VAL A 29 -0.97 -21.42 24.84
N ARG A 30 -2.24 -21.71 24.54
CA ARG A 30 -2.67 -22.13 23.20
C ARG A 30 -2.69 -20.93 22.26
N GLU A 31 -3.14 -19.77 22.73
CA GLU A 31 -3.08 -18.53 21.96
C GLU A 31 -1.62 -18.11 21.66
N TYR A 32 -0.72 -18.22 22.64
CA TYR A 32 0.70 -18.00 22.41
C TYR A 32 1.30 -18.99 21.40
N GLN A 33 0.94 -20.28 21.49
CA GLN A 33 1.39 -21.28 20.52
C GLN A 33 0.87 -20.95 19.11
N ALA A 34 -0.40 -20.52 18.98
CA ALA A 34 -0.97 -20.10 17.71
C ALA A 34 -0.21 -18.92 17.09
N LEU A 35 0.28 -17.97 17.90
CA LEU A 35 1.16 -16.88 17.40
C LEU A 35 2.51 -17.41 16.89
N CYS A 36 3.10 -18.41 17.56
CA CYS A 36 4.35 -19.03 17.12
C CYS A 36 4.16 -19.80 15.81
N ASP A 37 3.05 -20.51 15.67
CA ASP A 37 2.71 -21.26 14.47
C ASP A 37 2.42 -20.30 13.31
N ALA A 38 1.65 -19.23 13.55
CA ALA A 38 1.39 -18.19 12.56
C ALA A 38 2.67 -17.51 12.08
N TYR A 39 3.63 -17.23 12.98
CA TYR A 39 4.95 -16.73 12.59
C TYR A 39 5.67 -17.72 11.68
N SER A 40 5.67 -19.01 12.01
CA SER A 40 6.37 -20.04 11.24
C SER A 40 5.79 -20.15 9.82
N VAL A 41 4.47 -20.17 9.71
CA VAL A 41 3.76 -20.14 8.41
C VAL A 41 4.11 -18.86 7.64
N ALA A 42 4.07 -17.70 8.29
CA ALA A 42 4.39 -16.43 7.63
C ALA A 42 5.84 -16.39 7.12
N TYR A 43 6.77 -16.91 7.92
CA TYR A 43 8.19 -16.98 7.56
C TYR A 43 8.44 -17.93 6.38
N GLU A 44 7.73 -19.06 6.33
CA GLU A 44 7.93 -20.07 5.29
C GLU A 44 7.28 -19.68 3.94
N PHE A 45 6.10 -19.07 3.96
CA PHE A 45 5.29 -18.89 2.74
C PHE A 45 5.22 -17.43 2.23
N PRO A 46 4.52 -16.48 2.90
CA PRO A 46 4.38 -15.13 2.36
C PRO A 46 5.65 -14.28 2.50
N ALA A 47 6.51 -14.50 3.51
CA ALA A 47 7.68 -13.64 3.71
C ALA A 47 8.69 -13.71 2.54
N PRO A 48 9.08 -14.87 2.01
CA PRO A 48 9.97 -14.93 0.85
C PRO A 48 9.41 -14.21 -0.38
N LEU A 49 8.11 -14.34 -0.62
CA LEU A 49 7.41 -13.64 -1.71
C LEU A 49 7.49 -12.12 -1.54
N ILE A 50 7.13 -11.61 -0.36
CA ILE A 50 7.15 -10.17 -0.07
C ILE A 50 8.57 -9.61 -0.12
N VAL A 51 9.56 -10.35 0.38
CA VAL A 51 10.97 -9.91 0.34
C VAL A 51 11.47 -9.84 -1.09
N ARG A 52 11.16 -10.82 -1.95
CA ARG A 52 11.50 -10.78 -3.38
C ARG A 52 10.89 -9.56 -4.06
N ILE A 53 9.57 -9.38 -3.92
CA ILE A 53 8.85 -8.24 -4.51
C ILE A 53 9.43 -6.91 -4.02
N ALA A 54 9.75 -6.82 -2.73
CA ALA A 54 10.35 -5.62 -2.14
C ALA A 54 11.75 -5.33 -2.71
N ASP A 55 12.56 -6.36 -2.98
CA ASP A 55 13.90 -6.20 -3.57
C ASP A 55 13.82 -5.70 -5.02
N ASP A 56 12.96 -6.31 -5.84
CA ASP A 56 12.71 -5.88 -7.22
C ASP A 56 12.19 -4.43 -7.25
N MET A 57 11.21 -4.12 -6.41
CA MET A 57 10.66 -2.77 -6.29
C MET A 57 11.69 -1.76 -5.79
N LEU A 58 12.56 -2.15 -4.85
CA LEU A 58 13.60 -1.28 -4.32
C LEU A 58 14.64 -0.91 -5.39
N ALA A 59 14.95 -1.80 -6.33
CA ALA A 59 15.83 -1.51 -7.45
C ALA A 59 15.27 -0.37 -8.32
N ASP A 60 14.00 -0.45 -8.70
CA ASP A 60 13.34 0.60 -9.50
C ASP A 60 13.16 1.90 -8.73
N LEU A 61 12.80 1.83 -7.45
CA LEU A 61 12.65 3.01 -6.60
C LEU A 61 13.97 3.78 -6.45
N ARG A 62 15.11 3.07 -6.35
CA ARG A 62 16.44 3.70 -6.38
C ARG A 62 16.71 4.36 -7.72
N ALA A 63 16.37 3.69 -8.82
CA ALA A 63 16.52 4.25 -10.16
C ALA A 63 15.66 5.51 -10.35
N ASP A 64 14.42 5.51 -9.84
CA ASP A 64 13.52 6.66 -9.88
C ASP A 64 14.10 7.85 -9.09
N VAL A 65 14.60 7.63 -7.88
CA VAL A 65 15.27 8.69 -7.11
C VAL A 65 16.54 9.18 -7.83
N GLY A 66 17.39 8.27 -8.32
CA GLY A 66 18.63 8.61 -9.01
C GLY A 66 18.42 9.39 -10.31
N ALA A 67 17.34 9.07 -11.04
CA ALA A 67 16.94 9.77 -12.26
C ALA A 67 16.09 11.03 -12.00
N SER A 68 15.92 11.43 -10.73
CA SER A 68 15.04 12.53 -10.34
C SER A 68 13.62 12.36 -10.90
N ARG A 69 13.04 11.17 -10.78
CA ARG A 69 11.63 10.86 -11.10
C ARG A 69 10.75 10.78 -9.86
N ALA A 70 11.36 10.72 -8.67
CA ALA A 70 10.68 10.76 -7.38
C ALA A 70 11.46 11.63 -6.40
N ASP A 71 10.78 12.59 -5.78
CA ASP A 71 11.35 13.41 -4.69
C ASP A 71 11.12 12.72 -3.33
N ARG A 72 10.01 11.99 -3.22
CA ARG A 72 9.69 11.16 -2.05
C ARG A 72 8.97 9.89 -2.48
N ILE A 73 9.24 8.81 -1.75
CA ILE A 73 8.54 7.54 -1.88
C ILE A 73 7.65 7.33 -0.66
N VAL A 74 6.45 6.83 -0.88
CA VAL A 74 5.41 6.70 0.15
C VAL A 74 4.92 5.26 0.22
N ALA A 75 5.20 4.60 1.34
CA ALA A 75 4.62 3.30 1.64
C ALA A 75 3.20 3.47 2.18
N LEU A 76 2.21 2.83 1.55
CA LEU A 76 0.82 2.86 2.00
C LEU A 76 0.63 1.81 3.12
N GLY A 77 0.91 2.22 4.36
CA GLY A 77 1.15 1.38 5.53
C GLY A 77 0.01 0.53 6.07
N ARG A 78 -1.13 0.41 5.38
CA ARG A 78 -2.14 -0.62 5.70
C ARG A 78 -1.74 -1.95 5.08
N ASP A 79 -1.80 -2.02 3.75
CA ASP A 79 -1.55 -3.25 3.00
C ASP A 79 -0.07 -3.30 2.50
N GLY A 80 0.62 -2.16 2.43
CA GLY A 80 2.03 -2.02 2.05
C GLY A 80 3.02 -2.09 3.21
N HIS A 81 2.57 -2.30 4.45
CA HIS A 81 3.44 -2.32 5.63
C HIS A 81 4.50 -3.43 5.57
N SER A 82 4.13 -4.59 5.05
CA SER A 82 5.03 -5.74 4.88
C SER A 82 6.16 -5.44 3.89
N LEU A 83 5.85 -4.77 2.78
CA LEU A 83 6.85 -4.28 1.81
C LEU A 83 7.77 -3.24 2.45
N ALA A 84 7.21 -2.27 3.18
CA ALA A 84 8.00 -1.25 3.85
C ALA A 84 8.98 -1.85 4.87
N LEU A 85 8.52 -2.83 5.66
CA LEU A 85 9.35 -3.55 6.62
C LEU A 85 10.48 -4.32 5.91
N ALA A 86 10.16 -5.02 4.81
CA ALA A 86 11.16 -5.75 4.02
C ALA A 86 12.21 -4.80 3.44
N MET A 87 11.79 -3.69 2.82
CA MET A 87 12.70 -2.68 2.27
C MET A 87 13.60 -2.04 3.34
N ALA A 88 13.06 -1.75 4.53
CA ALA A 88 13.86 -1.23 5.64
C ALA A 88 14.92 -2.24 6.13
N GLY A 89 14.65 -3.54 5.99
CA GLY A 89 15.61 -4.61 6.26
C GLY A 89 16.66 -4.79 5.17
N LEU A 90 16.26 -4.64 3.90
CA LEU A 90 17.14 -4.77 2.73
C LEU A 90 18.08 -3.55 2.56
N ASP A 91 17.57 -2.33 2.77
CA ASP A 91 18.37 -1.10 2.72
C ASP A 91 17.81 -0.02 3.66
N GLN A 92 18.26 -0.09 4.90
CA GLN A 92 17.88 0.86 5.93
C GLN A 92 18.26 2.31 5.59
N SER A 93 19.36 2.52 4.87
CA SER A 93 19.88 3.86 4.58
C SER A 93 19.01 4.58 3.55
N PHE A 94 18.67 3.88 2.46
CA PHE A 94 17.77 4.38 1.44
C PHE A 94 16.37 4.58 2.00
N PHE A 95 15.87 3.61 2.77
CA PHE A 95 14.55 3.68 3.38
C PHE A 95 14.39 4.94 4.25
N ARG A 96 15.32 5.15 5.20
CA ARG A 96 15.25 6.31 6.11
C ARG A 96 15.36 7.65 5.38
N ARG A 97 16.08 7.71 4.26
CA ARG A 97 16.32 8.96 3.52
C ARG A 97 15.18 9.30 2.56
N HIS A 98 14.60 8.30 1.89
CA HIS A 98 13.73 8.52 0.74
C HIS A 98 12.30 8.02 0.93
N ILE A 99 12.04 7.15 1.91
CA ILE A 99 10.73 6.51 2.10
C ILE A 99 10.04 7.05 3.35
N SER A 100 8.78 7.45 3.20
CA SER A 100 7.84 7.72 4.29
C SER A 100 6.85 6.58 4.41
N ASN A 101 6.77 5.95 5.58
CA ASN A 101 5.73 4.97 5.89
C ASN A 101 4.53 5.68 6.52
N VAL A 102 3.42 5.76 5.79
CA VAL A 102 2.24 6.55 6.19
C VAL A 102 1.01 5.67 6.15
N VAL A 103 0.09 5.88 7.09
CA VAL A 103 -1.19 5.17 7.13
C VAL A 103 -2.22 5.99 6.36
N LEU A 104 -2.30 5.74 5.06
CA LEU A 104 -3.29 6.37 4.17
C LEU A 104 -4.36 5.36 3.81
N SER A 105 -5.54 5.50 4.41
CA SER A 105 -6.70 4.73 4.01
C SER A 105 -7.39 5.41 2.82
N ARG A 106 -8.09 4.61 2.00
CA ARG A 106 -8.94 5.16 0.92
C ARG A 106 -9.97 6.15 1.45
N ALA A 107 -10.53 5.90 2.65
CA ALA A 107 -11.51 6.80 3.27
C ALA A 107 -10.90 8.15 3.67
N LEU A 108 -9.66 8.14 4.16
CA LEU A 108 -8.96 9.37 4.54
C LEU A 108 -8.69 10.28 3.33
N VAL A 109 -8.29 9.71 2.20
CA VAL A 109 -8.08 10.53 0.98
C VAL A 109 -9.41 10.92 0.33
N GLU A 110 -10.41 10.05 0.37
CA GLU A 110 -11.78 10.36 -0.07
C GLU A 110 -12.41 11.51 0.73
N ASN A 111 -12.12 11.62 2.03
CA ASN A 111 -12.52 12.77 2.85
C ASN A 111 -12.03 14.09 2.25
N ALA A 112 -10.79 14.15 1.77
CA ALA A 112 -10.25 15.35 1.11
C ALA A 112 -10.92 15.63 -0.24
N VAL A 113 -11.30 14.60 -1.00
CA VAL A 113 -12.08 14.77 -2.23
C VAL A 113 -13.44 15.38 -1.92
N GLN A 114 -14.16 14.84 -0.93
CA GLN A 114 -15.48 15.34 -0.54
C GLN A 114 -15.43 16.74 0.09
N ASP A 115 -14.36 17.10 0.80
CA ASP A 115 -14.11 18.47 1.28
C ASP A 115 -14.11 19.46 0.10
N LEU A 116 -13.34 19.14 -0.94
CA LEU A 116 -13.22 19.96 -2.15
C LEU A 116 -14.56 20.07 -2.91
N GLU A 117 -15.32 18.99 -3.00
CA GLU A 117 -16.62 18.98 -3.69
C GLU A 117 -17.67 19.78 -2.90
N HIS A 118 -17.83 19.49 -1.61
CA HIS A 118 -18.90 20.07 -0.80
C HIS A 118 -18.64 21.51 -0.39
N HIS A 119 -17.37 21.92 -0.25
CA HIS A 119 -17.02 23.22 0.32
C HIS A 119 -16.28 24.16 -0.64
N GLN A 120 -15.74 23.65 -1.75
CA GLN A 120 -15.06 24.46 -2.76
C GLN A 120 -15.73 24.40 -4.14
N GLY A 121 -16.75 23.56 -4.31
CA GLY A 121 -17.52 23.46 -5.57
C GLY A 121 -16.72 22.83 -6.72
N LEU A 122 -15.67 22.07 -6.40
CA LEU A 122 -14.92 21.30 -7.40
C LEU A 122 -15.66 20.01 -7.76
N ASP A 123 -15.29 19.40 -8.88
CA ASP A 123 -15.79 18.09 -9.32
C ASP A 123 -14.63 17.26 -9.88
N PHE A 124 -14.71 15.94 -9.69
CA PHE A 124 -13.65 15.00 -10.03
C PHE A 124 -14.17 13.80 -10.84
N PRO A 125 -14.76 14.03 -12.04
CA PRO A 125 -15.35 12.95 -12.83
C PRO A 125 -14.34 11.89 -13.26
N GLN A 126 -13.07 12.28 -13.42
CA GLN A 126 -11.97 11.41 -13.83
C GLN A 126 -11.65 10.29 -12.83
N ILE A 127 -12.05 10.42 -11.56
CA ILE A 127 -11.81 9.40 -10.52
C ILE A 127 -13.05 8.65 -10.07
N HIS A 128 -14.24 8.85 -10.68
CA HIS A 128 -15.46 8.14 -10.25
C HIS A 128 -15.29 6.61 -10.14
N GLY A 129 -14.55 5.99 -11.06
CA GLY A 129 -14.26 4.54 -11.06
C GLY A 129 -13.42 4.04 -9.87
N TYR A 130 -12.86 4.95 -9.08
CA TYR A 130 -12.00 4.71 -7.92
C TYR A 130 -12.70 4.96 -6.57
N ARG A 131 -13.82 5.69 -6.57
CA ARG A 131 -14.50 6.22 -5.37
C ARG A 131 -15.51 5.27 -4.73
N ARG A 132 -15.25 3.95 -4.74
CA ARG A 132 -16.16 2.94 -4.12
C ARG A 132 -16.37 3.17 -2.62
N VAL A 133 -15.43 3.83 -1.95
CA VAL A 133 -15.50 4.12 -0.51
C VAL A 133 -16.26 5.41 -0.18
N ALA A 134 -16.62 6.23 -1.18
CA ALA A 134 -17.32 7.51 -0.96
C ALA A 134 -18.55 7.39 -0.05
N PRO A 135 -19.45 6.40 -0.21
CA PRO A 135 -20.64 6.29 0.65
C PRO A 135 -20.34 5.88 2.10
N ARG A 136 -19.08 5.57 2.44
CA ARG A 136 -18.66 5.16 3.79
C ARG A 136 -17.98 6.28 4.57
N VAL A 137 -17.79 7.43 3.94
CA VAL A 137 -17.26 8.63 4.56
C VAL A 137 -18.43 9.39 5.13
N ASP A 138 -18.38 9.74 6.42
CA ASP A 138 -19.37 10.61 7.03
C ASP A 138 -19.16 12.03 6.46
N PRO A 139 -20.17 12.67 5.87
CA PRO A 139 -20.04 14.05 5.39
C PRO A 139 -19.54 15.03 6.48
N ALA A 140 -19.86 14.79 7.75
CA ALA A 140 -19.37 15.60 8.86
C ALA A 140 -17.84 15.51 9.03
N ASP A 141 -17.23 14.39 8.66
CA ASP A 141 -15.78 14.17 8.72
C ASP A 141 -15.03 14.85 7.56
N SER A 142 -15.75 15.32 6.53
CA SER A 142 -15.13 15.91 5.33
C SER A 142 -14.71 17.37 5.52
N VAL A 143 -15.26 18.09 6.51
CA VAL A 143 -14.96 19.51 6.73
C VAL A 143 -13.47 19.70 7.07
N GLY A 144 -12.72 20.34 6.16
CA GLY A 144 -11.28 20.55 6.33
C GLY A 144 -10.43 19.30 6.07
N GLY A 145 -11.02 18.27 5.44
CA GLY A 145 -10.36 17.01 5.11
C GLY A 145 -9.08 17.19 4.27
N LEU A 146 -9.06 18.12 3.31
CA LEU A 146 -7.86 18.38 2.51
C LEU A 146 -6.73 18.97 3.35
N ARG A 147 -7.07 19.89 4.26
CA ARG A 147 -6.08 20.48 5.17
C ARG A 147 -5.48 19.43 6.09
N ALA A 148 -6.33 18.60 6.71
CA ALA A 148 -5.89 17.52 7.58
C ALA A 148 -4.99 16.51 6.85
N LEU A 149 -5.35 16.13 5.61
CA LEU A 149 -4.51 15.29 4.77
C LEU A 149 -3.16 15.96 4.44
N SER A 150 -3.17 17.24 4.10
CA SER A 150 -1.97 18.00 3.75
C SER A 150 -1.02 18.10 4.94
N ASP A 151 -1.54 18.46 6.12
CA ASP A 151 -0.78 18.56 7.36
C ASP A 151 -0.15 17.21 7.71
N TYR A 152 -0.91 16.12 7.57
CA TYR A 152 -0.42 14.75 7.79
C TYR A 152 0.72 14.39 6.82
N LEU A 153 0.52 14.57 5.52
CA LEU A 153 1.52 14.25 4.50
C LEU A 153 2.81 15.08 4.67
N GLN A 154 2.68 16.37 4.98
CA GLN A 154 3.81 17.26 5.21
C GLN A 154 4.57 16.93 6.50
N ALA A 155 3.88 16.57 7.58
CA ALA A 155 4.51 16.07 8.80
C ALA A 155 5.34 14.81 8.54
N HIS A 156 4.95 14.02 7.54
CA HIS A 156 5.69 12.86 7.04
C HIS A 156 6.62 13.17 5.87
N GLN A 157 6.99 14.44 5.65
CA GLN A 157 7.95 14.88 4.62
C GLN A 157 7.53 14.54 3.18
N VAL A 158 6.24 14.36 2.92
CA VAL A 158 5.71 14.16 1.56
C VAL A 158 5.43 15.53 0.94
N PRO A 159 6.04 15.87 -0.21
CA PRO A 159 6.03 17.22 -0.77
C PRO A 159 4.74 17.58 -1.54
N VAL A 160 3.57 17.14 -1.09
CA VAL A 160 2.30 17.36 -1.80
C VAL A 160 1.91 18.85 -1.90
N GLY A 161 1.22 19.20 -2.98
CA GLY A 161 0.77 20.57 -3.27
C GLY A 161 1.90 21.52 -3.67
N ARG A 162 3.13 21.02 -3.87
CA ARG A 162 4.26 21.83 -4.35
C ARG A 162 4.40 21.67 -5.87
N PRO A 163 4.42 22.76 -6.66
CA PRO A 163 4.59 22.70 -8.10
C PRO A 163 5.81 21.88 -8.52
N GLY A 164 5.57 20.89 -9.39
CA GLY A 164 6.62 20.04 -9.95
C GLY A 164 7.15 18.96 -9.00
N SER A 165 6.56 18.81 -7.81
CA SER A 165 6.90 17.71 -6.91
C SER A 165 6.45 16.36 -7.47
N ARG A 166 7.20 15.31 -7.13
CA ARG A 166 7.01 13.96 -7.63
C ARG A 166 7.00 12.97 -6.48
N VAL A 167 5.93 12.20 -6.38
CA VAL A 167 5.73 11.21 -5.32
C VAL A 167 5.46 9.85 -5.93
N THR A 168 6.23 8.84 -5.53
CA THR A 168 5.94 7.45 -5.86
C THR A 168 5.29 6.78 -4.67
N VAL A 169 4.09 6.23 -4.84
CA VAL A 169 3.44 5.41 -3.80
C VAL A 169 3.71 3.94 -4.05
N PHE A 170 3.78 3.14 -2.98
CA PHE A 170 3.78 1.69 -3.11
C PHE A 170 2.87 0.98 -2.12
N ASP A 171 2.33 -0.16 -2.56
CA ASP A 171 1.36 -0.97 -1.83
C ASP A 171 1.31 -2.41 -2.33
N THR A 172 0.58 -3.29 -1.66
CA THR A 172 0.28 -4.64 -2.16
C THR A 172 -1.03 -4.71 -2.95
N SER A 173 -1.74 -3.59 -3.15
CA SER A 173 -3.12 -3.58 -3.67
C SER A 173 -3.26 -3.49 -5.20
N PHE A 174 -4.43 -3.93 -5.68
CA PHE A 174 -4.70 -4.29 -7.09
C PHE A 174 -5.03 -3.14 -8.06
N LYS A 175 -5.24 -1.88 -7.63
CA LYS A 175 -5.79 -0.82 -8.51
C LYS A 175 -5.07 0.53 -8.46
N GLY A 176 -4.41 0.86 -7.34
CA GLY A 176 -3.86 2.20 -7.13
C GLY A 176 -4.88 3.29 -6.81
N THR A 177 -5.97 2.95 -6.10
CA THR A 177 -6.99 3.94 -5.72
C THR A 177 -6.43 5.13 -4.96
N VAL A 178 -5.57 4.91 -3.97
CA VAL A 178 -5.01 6.01 -3.18
C VAL A 178 -4.17 6.95 -4.05
N GLN A 179 -3.40 6.42 -5.00
CA GLN A 179 -2.64 7.22 -5.96
C GLN A 179 -3.55 8.17 -6.74
N GLU A 180 -4.64 7.64 -7.32
CA GLU A 180 -5.51 8.46 -8.16
C GLU A 180 -6.30 9.51 -7.37
N LEU A 181 -6.73 9.18 -6.15
CA LEU A 181 -7.36 10.18 -5.28
C LEU A 181 -6.36 11.28 -4.88
N LEU A 182 -5.11 10.92 -4.58
CA LEU A 182 -4.06 11.90 -4.26
C LEU A 182 -3.74 12.81 -5.47
N ALA A 183 -3.63 12.23 -6.66
CA ALA A 183 -3.38 12.99 -7.89
C ALA A 183 -4.53 13.95 -8.22
N ALA A 184 -5.77 13.60 -7.89
CA ALA A 184 -6.91 14.47 -8.08
C ALA A 184 -6.91 15.69 -7.13
N VAL A 185 -6.57 15.49 -5.85
CA VAL A 185 -6.60 16.57 -4.84
C VAL A 185 -5.30 17.39 -4.77
N TYR A 186 -4.22 16.91 -5.38
CA TYR A 186 -2.93 17.62 -5.49
C TYR A 186 -2.44 17.67 -6.95
N PRO A 187 -3.10 18.44 -7.84
CA PRO A 187 -2.76 18.48 -9.27
C PRO A 187 -1.35 19.01 -9.56
N GLU A 188 -0.73 19.73 -8.61
CA GLU A 188 0.63 20.24 -8.71
C GLU A 188 1.71 19.17 -8.48
N THR A 189 1.31 17.98 -7.98
CA THR A 189 2.18 16.87 -7.62
C THR A 189 1.97 15.70 -8.60
N ALA A 190 3.05 15.25 -9.25
CA ALA A 190 2.99 14.06 -10.07
C ALA A 190 3.05 12.80 -9.20
N PHE A 191 2.08 11.90 -9.35
CA PHE A 191 2.05 10.62 -8.65
C PHE A 191 2.31 9.44 -9.59
N THR A 192 3.18 8.52 -9.15
CA THR A 192 3.38 7.21 -9.77
C THR A 192 3.19 6.09 -8.75
N GLY A 193 2.95 4.87 -9.23
CA GLY A 193 2.62 3.73 -8.36
C GLY A 193 3.48 2.51 -8.61
N ARG A 194 3.79 1.80 -7.52
CA ARG A 194 4.46 0.50 -7.49
C ARG A 194 3.62 -0.47 -6.67
N TYR A 195 3.15 -1.55 -7.28
CA TYR A 195 2.20 -2.45 -6.63
C TYR A 195 2.72 -3.89 -6.67
N ALA A 196 2.58 -4.63 -5.57
CA ALA A 196 2.85 -6.07 -5.61
C ALA A 196 1.97 -6.73 -6.69
N PHE A 197 0.67 -6.40 -6.70
CA PHE A 197 -0.29 -6.90 -7.68
C PHE A 197 -1.00 -5.71 -8.31
N LEU A 198 -1.04 -5.63 -9.63
CA LEU A 198 -1.73 -4.57 -10.36
C LEU A 198 -2.70 -5.17 -11.37
N GLY A 199 -3.93 -4.68 -11.36
CA GLY A 199 -4.84 -4.74 -12.48
C GLY A 199 -5.17 -3.33 -12.94
N GLU A 200 -4.81 -3.01 -14.18
CA GLU A 200 -5.10 -1.70 -14.75
C GLU A 200 -6.61 -1.46 -14.86
N SER A 201 -7.02 -0.20 -14.70
CA SER A 201 -8.39 0.23 -14.96
C SER A 201 -8.48 0.82 -16.36
N PRO A 202 -9.50 0.49 -17.18
CA PRO A 202 -9.73 1.17 -18.46
C PRO A 202 -10.13 2.65 -18.27
N HIS A 203 -10.43 3.05 -17.04
CA HIS A 203 -10.78 4.41 -16.65
C HIS A 203 -9.68 5.08 -15.81
N ASP A 204 -8.44 4.58 -15.90
CA ASP A 204 -7.30 5.23 -15.27
C ASP A 204 -7.00 6.57 -15.96
N PRO A 205 -7.07 7.71 -15.24
CA PRO A 205 -6.75 9.00 -15.85
C PRO A 205 -5.24 9.16 -16.12
N HIS A 206 -4.40 8.29 -15.54
CA HIS A 206 -2.94 8.31 -15.71
C HIS A 206 -2.43 6.93 -16.19
N PRO A 207 -2.79 6.48 -17.41
CA PRO A 207 -2.33 5.19 -17.93
C PRO A 207 -0.80 5.15 -18.01
N GLY A 208 -0.21 4.01 -17.66
CA GLY A 208 1.25 3.81 -17.63
C GLY A 208 1.97 4.40 -16.41
N SER A 209 1.26 5.07 -15.50
CA SER A 209 1.86 5.62 -14.25
C SER A 209 2.15 4.55 -13.18
N LYS A 210 1.74 3.29 -13.41
CA LYS A 210 1.73 2.20 -12.42
C LYS A 210 2.47 0.99 -12.94
N VAL A 211 3.15 0.30 -12.03
CA VAL A 211 3.87 -0.95 -12.30
C VAL A 211 3.45 -2.01 -11.30
N GLY A 212 3.13 -3.22 -11.78
CA GLY A 212 2.93 -4.42 -10.98
C GLY A 212 4.18 -5.31 -10.97
N TYR A 213 4.55 -5.88 -9.81
CA TYR A 213 5.78 -6.67 -9.66
C TYR A 213 5.55 -8.18 -9.67
N GLU A 214 4.54 -8.67 -8.96
CA GLU A 214 4.14 -10.08 -9.00
C GLU A 214 3.16 -10.34 -10.14
N LEU A 215 2.26 -9.40 -10.36
CA LEU A 215 1.21 -9.47 -11.34
C LEU A 215 0.96 -8.08 -11.90
N HIS A 216 0.93 -7.98 -13.22
CA HIS A 216 0.50 -6.79 -13.94
C HIS A 216 -0.47 -7.21 -15.03
N LEU A 217 -1.77 -7.02 -14.79
CA LEU A 217 -2.82 -7.31 -15.76
C LEU A 217 -3.20 -6.04 -16.52
N ALA A 218 -3.25 -6.14 -17.85
CA ALA A 218 -3.72 -5.05 -18.69
C ALA A 218 -5.22 -4.78 -18.44
N ALA A 219 -5.71 -3.60 -18.80
CA ALA A 219 -7.11 -3.24 -18.57
C ALA A 219 -8.12 -4.22 -19.19
N SER A 220 -7.76 -4.87 -20.31
CA SER A 220 -8.56 -5.91 -20.99
C SER A 220 -8.64 -7.23 -20.23
N GLU A 221 -7.74 -7.46 -19.28
CA GLU A 221 -7.60 -8.71 -18.53
C GLU A 221 -8.14 -8.58 -17.10
N THR A 222 -8.78 -7.46 -16.77
CA THR A 222 -9.27 -7.19 -15.41
C THR A 222 -10.76 -6.89 -15.39
N ARG A 223 -11.36 -6.95 -14.20
CA ARG A 223 -12.70 -6.41 -13.95
C ARG A 223 -12.62 -4.92 -13.58
N GLN A 224 -12.19 -4.08 -14.53
CA GLN A 224 -12.01 -2.64 -14.34
C GLN A 224 -11.00 -2.28 -13.23
N GLY A 225 -9.87 -2.98 -13.20
CA GLY A 225 -8.86 -2.89 -12.14
C GLY A 225 -9.31 -3.54 -10.83
N ARG A 226 -10.11 -4.61 -10.90
CA ARG A 226 -10.55 -5.40 -9.74
C ARG A 226 -10.22 -6.87 -9.96
N PRO A 227 -9.92 -7.62 -8.89
CA PRO A 227 -9.75 -9.05 -8.99
C PRO A 227 -11.06 -9.70 -9.48
N PHE A 228 -10.93 -10.83 -10.17
CA PHE A 228 -12.09 -11.67 -10.45
C PHE A 228 -12.57 -12.29 -9.14
N TYR A 229 -13.88 -12.25 -8.94
CA TYR A 229 -14.53 -12.89 -7.80
C TYR A 229 -14.88 -14.33 -8.07
N VAL A 230 -14.75 -14.79 -9.31
CA VAL A 230 -15.02 -16.14 -9.79
C VAL A 230 -13.88 -16.55 -10.72
N LEU A 231 -13.51 -17.81 -10.69
CA LEU A 231 -12.64 -18.38 -11.73
C LEU A 231 -13.53 -18.67 -12.95
N PRO A 232 -13.46 -17.89 -14.06
CA PRO A 232 -14.48 -17.97 -15.11
C PRO A 232 -14.57 -19.35 -15.78
N ALA A 233 -13.44 -20.07 -15.83
CA ALA A 233 -13.37 -21.44 -16.35
C ALA A 233 -13.71 -22.51 -15.30
N GLU A 234 -13.65 -22.18 -14.01
CA GLU A 234 -13.78 -23.12 -12.90
C GLU A 234 -14.66 -22.52 -11.80
N ASN A 235 -15.87 -22.08 -12.16
CA ASN A 235 -16.76 -21.38 -11.22
C ASN A 235 -16.90 -22.15 -9.89
N SER A 236 -17.06 -23.47 -9.92
CA SER A 236 -17.19 -24.33 -8.72
C SER A 236 -15.99 -24.32 -7.78
N LYS A 237 -14.81 -23.84 -8.21
CA LYS A 237 -13.60 -23.72 -7.39
C LYS A 237 -13.36 -22.30 -6.88
N THR A 238 -14.36 -21.44 -6.99
CA THR A 238 -14.31 -20.08 -6.46
C THR A 238 -14.46 -20.11 -4.94
N PHE A 239 -13.61 -19.35 -4.23
CA PHE A 239 -13.52 -19.26 -2.75
C PHE A 239 -14.80 -18.76 -2.04
N ALA A 240 -15.83 -18.36 -2.77
CA ALA A 240 -17.03 -17.70 -2.26
C ALA A 240 -18.33 -18.37 -2.76
N HIS A 241 -18.36 -19.71 -2.75
CA HIS A 241 -19.61 -20.49 -2.78
C HIS A 241 -20.00 -20.90 -1.37
#